data_AF-A0ABD4ZAG7-F1
#
_entry.id   AF-A0ABD4ZAG7-F1
#
_cell.length_a   1.000
_cell.length_b   1.000
_cell.length_c   1.000
_cell.angle_alpha   90.00
_cell.angle_beta   90.00
_cell.angle_gamma   90.00
#
_symmetry.space_group_name_H-M   'P 1'
#
loop_
_entity.id
_entity.type
_entity.pdbx_description
1 polymer ?
#
loop_
_entity_poly.entity_id
_entity_poly.type
_entity_poly.pdbx_seq_one_letter_code
_entity_poly.pdbx_strand_id
1 'polypeptide(L)'
;METLISIPRLQQRIADAPSEKDRIITQAGTSLGKILAIPIAMNGIEDVVVNGDSSIINDTFIANMQFAINSRIDSKLFGAVRVRFPALEQDASLLGESVAVMRSELC
;
A
#
# COMPACT_ATOMS: atom_id res chain seq x y z
N MET A 1 -0.13 -16.71 4.54
CA MET A 1 -0.51 -15.46 5.26
C MET A 1 -1.33 -14.51 4.34
N GLU A 2 -2.10 -15.05 3.39
CA GLU A 2 -2.92 -14.28 2.43
C GLU A 2 -4.31 -13.88 2.94
N THR A 3 -4.64 -14.17 4.20
CA THR A 3 -6.04 -14.25 4.66
C THR A 3 -6.57 -13.00 5.36
N LEU A 4 -5.74 -12.01 5.70
CA LEU A 4 -6.16 -10.88 6.54
C LEU A 4 -6.47 -9.58 5.78
N ILE A 5 -6.03 -9.44 4.53
CA ILE A 5 -6.19 -8.20 3.73
C ILE A 5 -6.48 -8.55 2.26
N SER A 6 -7.29 -9.58 1.99
CA SER A 6 -7.80 -9.74 0.63
C SER A 6 -8.94 -8.73 0.42
N ILE A 7 -8.87 -7.97 -0.69
CA ILE A 7 -9.90 -6.98 -1.07
C ILE A 7 -11.34 -7.54 -0.96
N PRO A 8 -11.64 -8.79 -1.39
CA PRO A 8 -12.98 -9.37 -1.23
C PRO A 8 -13.45 -9.47 0.21
N ARG A 9 -12.56 -9.75 1.17
CA ARG A 9 -12.92 -9.81 2.60
C ARG A 9 -13.20 -8.41 3.16
N LEU A 10 -12.47 -7.39 2.71
CA LEU A 10 -12.75 -6.01 3.11
C LEU A 10 -14.09 -5.54 2.56
N GLN A 11 -14.39 -5.87 1.30
CA GLN A 11 -15.69 -5.56 0.67
C GLN A 11 -16.85 -6.22 1.43
N GLN A 12 -16.72 -7.51 1.77
CA GLN A 12 -17.73 -8.22 2.56
C GLN A 12 -17.95 -7.57 3.94
N ARG A 13 -16.87 -7.28 4.68
CA ARG A 13 -16.97 -6.60 5.99
C ARG A 13 -17.64 -5.23 5.90
N ILE A 14 -17.39 -4.48 4.83
CA ILE A 14 -18.02 -3.17 4.58
C ILE A 14 -19.51 -3.36 4.25
N ALA A 15 -19.86 -4.38 3.46
CA ALA A 15 -21.25 -4.70 3.14
C ALA A 15 -22.05 -5.12 4.38
N ASP A 16 -21.45 -5.92 5.27
CA ASP A 16 -22.07 -6.37 6.52
C ASP A 16 -22.24 -5.25 7.55
N ALA A 17 -21.34 -4.26 7.55
CA ALA A 17 -21.36 -3.13 8.48
C ALA A 17 -20.96 -1.81 7.80
N PRO A 18 -21.86 -1.19 7.00
CA PRO A 18 -21.53 0.03 6.25
C PRO A 18 -21.15 1.21 7.13
N SER A 19 -21.73 1.31 8.34
CA SER A 19 -21.40 2.34 9.33
C SER A 19 -19.97 2.23 9.86
N GLU A 20 -19.34 1.06 9.75
CA GLU A 20 -17.98 0.78 10.22
C GLU A 20 -16.93 0.92 9.10
N LYS A 21 -17.33 1.35 7.90
CA LYS A 21 -16.47 1.42 6.71
C LYS A 21 -15.14 2.13 6.98
N ASP A 22 -15.18 3.34 7.53
CA ASP A 22 -13.97 4.11 7.84
C ASP A 22 -13.05 3.38 8.82
N ARG A 23 -13.61 2.73 9.83
CA ARG A 23 -12.83 1.94 10.80
C ARG A 23 -12.18 0.73 10.13
N ILE A 24 -12.91 0.03 9.26
CA ILE A 24 -12.42 -1.13 8.50
C ILE A 24 -11.25 -0.71 7.60
N ILE A 25 -11.40 0.39 6.85
CA ILE A 25 -10.38 0.92 5.95
C ILE A 25 -9.14 1.38 6.72
N THR A 26 -9.33 2.13 7.81
CA THR A 26 -8.26 2.56 8.72
C THR A 26 -7.44 1.38 9.21
N GLN A 27 -8.11 0.31 9.64
CA GLN A 27 -7.47 -0.90 10.17
C GLN A 27 -6.77 -1.69 9.08
N ALA A 28 -7.30 -1.70 7.85
CA ALA A 28 -6.68 -2.34 6.69
C ALA A 28 -5.36 -1.64 6.34
N GLY A 29 -5.36 -0.31 6.18
CA GLY A 29 -4.16 0.47 5.88
C GLY A 29 -3.09 0.32 6.97
N THR A 30 -3.51 0.42 8.24
CA THR A 30 -2.60 0.23 9.39
C THR A 30 -1.97 -1.16 9.40
N SER A 31 -2.77 -2.21 9.17
CA SER A 31 -2.30 -3.59 9.18
C SER A 31 -1.29 -3.86 8.07
N LEU A 32 -1.59 -3.38 6.85
CA LEU A 32 -0.68 -3.54 5.72
C LEU A 32 0.63 -2.78 5.92
N GLY A 33 0.56 -1.53 6.37
CA GLY A 33 1.76 -0.74 6.66
C GLY A 33 2.64 -1.39 7.72
N LYS A 34 2.03 -1.96 8.77
CA LYS A 34 2.75 -2.73 9.80
C LYS A 34 3.48 -3.95 9.24
N ILE A 35 2.87 -4.67 8.30
CA ILE A 35 3.46 -5.86 7.66
C ILE A 35 4.64 -5.46 6.76
N LEU A 36 4.49 -4.37 6.00
CA LEU A 36 5.46 -3.96 5.00
C LEU A 36 6.59 -3.07 5.52
N ALA A 37 6.48 -2.51 6.72
CA ALA A 37 7.45 -1.55 7.26
C ALA A 37 8.91 -2.06 7.23
N ILE A 38 9.17 -3.26 7.74
CA ILE A 38 10.52 -3.84 7.81
C ILE A 38 11.08 -4.14 6.41
N PRO A 39 10.37 -4.86 5.51
CA PRO A 39 10.90 -5.09 4.16
C PRO A 39 11.08 -3.78 3.37
N ILE A 40 10.25 -2.75 3.56
CA ILE A 40 10.44 -1.43 2.94
C ILE A 40 11.77 -0.82 3.41
N ALA A 41 12.01 -0.76 4.72
CA ALA A 41 13.23 -0.19 5.29
C ALA A 41 14.49 -0.95 4.86
N MET A 42 14.45 -2.29 4.89
CA MET A 42 15.60 -3.13 4.52
C MET A 42 16.03 -2.97 3.06
N ASN A 43 15.10 -2.59 2.17
CA ASN A 43 15.38 -2.39 0.75
C ASN A 43 15.62 -0.91 0.40
N GLY A 44 15.63 0.00 1.39
CA GLY A 44 15.79 1.44 1.14
C GLY A 44 14.68 2.03 0.28
N ILE A 45 13.45 1.51 0.38
CA ILE A 45 12.32 1.98 -0.41
C ILE A 45 11.74 3.25 0.25
N GLU A 46 11.75 4.35 -0.48
CA GLU A 46 11.25 5.66 0.01
C GLU A 46 9.88 6.05 -0.55
N ASP A 47 9.45 5.43 -1.65
CA ASP A 47 8.17 5.71 -2.32
C ASP A 47 7.40 4.40 -2.58
N VAL A 48 6.19 4.32 -2.04
CA VAL A 48 5.29 3.18 -2.14
C VAL A 48 4.03 3.61 -2.88
N VAL A 49 3.80 3.02 -4.04
CA VAL A 49 2.59 3.24 -4.83
C VAL A 49 1.60 2.12 -4.55
N VAL A 50 0.37 2.48 -4.15
CA VAL A 50 -0.69 1.51 -3.84
C VAL A 50 -1.82 1.65 -4.85
N ASN A 51 -2.08 0.58 -5.60
CA ASN A 51 -3.16 0.50 -6.56
C ASN A 51 -4.28 -0.43 -6.04
N GLY A 52 -5.53 -0.09 -6.33
CA GLY A 52 -6.68 -0.93 -6.01
C GLY A 52 -8.01 -0.19 -6.12
N ASP A 53 -9.08 -0.89 -5.77
CA ASP A 53 -10.44 -0.34 -5.77
C ASP A 53 -10.54 0.89 -4.84
N SER A 54 -10.93 2.04 -5.39
CA SER A 54 -11.01 3.33 -4.68
C SER A 54 -12.06 3.35 -3.55
N SER A 55 -12.99 2.39 -3.53
CA SER A 55 -13.91 2.21 -2.41
C SER A 55 -13.22 1.71 -1.12
N ILE A 56 -12.00 1.14 -1.25
CA ILE A 56 -11.18 0.62 -0.15
C ILE A 56 -9.84 1.35 -0.07
N ILE A 57 -9.13 1.45 -1.18
CA ILE A 57 -7.84 2.15 -1.28
C ILE A 57 -8.16 3.62 -1.52
N ASN A 58 -8.44 4.34 -0.43
CA ASN A 58 -8.72 5.77 -0.44
C ASN A 58 -7.72 6.53 0.44
N ASP A 59 -7.90 7.85 0.58
CA ASP A 59 -6.99 8.70 1.37
C ASP A 59 -6.81 8.20 2.81
N THR A 60 -7.90 7.73 3.43
CA THR A 60 -7.86 7.13 4.78
C THR A 60 -6.96 5.90 4.82
N PHE A 61 -7.04 5.02 3.81
CA PHE A 61 -6.17 3.86 3.71
C PHE A 61 -4.70 4.28 3.58
N ILE A 62 -4.40 5.17 2.62
CA ILE A 62 -3.04 5.61 2.31
C ILE A 62 -2.40 6.31 3.51
N ALA A 63 -3.11 7.24 4.14
CA ALA A 63 -2.61 7.98 5.29
C ALA A 63 -2.27 7.05 6.46
N ASN A 64 -3.15 6.10 6.78
CA ASN A 64 -2.92 5.16 7.87
C ASN A 64 -1.81 4.14 7.56
N MET A 65 -1.67 3.73 6.30
CA MET A 65 -0.56 2.88 5.87
C MET A 65 0.78 3.62 6.00
N GLN A 66 0.86 4.86 5.51
CA GLN A 66 2.06 5.69 5.64
C GLN A 66 2.44 5.93 7.10
N PHE A 67 1.46 6.29 7.92
CA PHE A 67 1.68 6.48 9.35
C PHE A 67 2.20 5.20 10.02
N ALA A 68 1.60 4.05 9.71
CA ALA A 68 2.01 2.76 10.27
C ALA A 68 3.43 2.32 9.86
N ILE A 69 3.85 2.62 8.62
CA ILE A 69 5.21 2.36 8.14
C ILE A 69 6.19 3.25 8.91
N ASN A 70 5.98 4.58 8.84
CA ASN A 70 6.91 5.56 9.41
C ASN A 70 6.98 5.50 10.94
N SER A 71 5.93 5.06 11.62
CA SER A 71 5.95 4.85 13.08
C SER A 71 6.77 3.63 13.51
N ARG A 72 7.11 2.74 12.58
CA ARG A 72 7.75 1.46 12.86
C ARG A 72 9.21 1.39 12.40
N ILE A 73 9.64 2.33 11.57
CA ILE A 73 11.01 2.45 11.07
C ILE A 73 11.67 3.68 11.69
N ASP A 74 12.96 3.59 12.01
CA ASP A 74 13.69 4.77 12.46
C ASP A 74 13.94 5.70 11.26
N SER A 75 13.16 6.77 11.18
CA SER A 75 13.26 7.77 10.11
C SER A 75 14.65 8.41 9.97
N LYS A 76 15.49 8.39 11.01
CA LYS A 76 16.88 8.90 10.92
C LYS A 76 17.81 7.96 10.19
N LEU A 77 17.47 6.66 10.15
CA LEU A 77 18.28 5.63 9.51
C LEU A 77 17.79 5.33 8.09
N PHE A 78 16.47 5.35 7.87
CA PHE A 78 15.86 4.88 6.62
C PHE A 78 15.15 5.97 5.81
N GLY A 79 15.11 7.22 6.31
CA GLY A 79 14.30 8.29 5.72
C GLY A 79 12.80 8.10 5.99
N ALA A 80 12.00 9.05 5.51
CA ALA A 80 10.54 8.98 5.60
C ALA A 80 9.97 8.34 4.33
N VAL A 81 9.15 7.31 4.49
CA VAL A 81 8.48 6.63 3.38
C VAL A 81 7.23 7.41 3.00
N ARG A 82 7.11 7.69 1.70
CA ARG A 82 5.90 8.25 1.10
C ARG A 82 5.02 7.12 0.59
N VAL A 83 3.73 7.18 0.88
CA VAL A 83 2.73 6.27 0.30
C VAL A 83 1.76 7.10 -0.53
N ARG A 84 1.50 6.68 -1.76
CA ARG A 84 0.64 7.45 -2.69
C ARG A 84 -0.11 6.56 -3.67
N PHE A 85 -1.10 7.15 -4.33
CA PHE A 85 -1.74 6.56 -5.49
C PHE A 85 -0.83 6.59 -6.72
N PRO A 86 -1.10 5.74 -7.73
CA PRO A 86 -0.52 5.89 -9.05
C PRO A 86 -0.82 7.30 -9.57
N ALA A 87 0.17 7.95 -10.16
CA ALA A 87 0.02 9.30 -10.73
C ALA A 87 -0.83 9.30 -12.03
N LEU A 88 -1.10 8.13 -12.60
CA LEU A 88 -1.95 7.93 -13.76
C LEU A 88 -3.11 7.03 -13.33
N GLU A 89 -4.35 7.51 -13.51
CA GLU A 89 -5.57 6.72 -13.27
C GLU A 89 -5.73 5.51 -14.23
N GLN A 90 -4.78 5.25 -15.12
CA GLN A 90 -4.76 4.07 -15.98
C GLN A 90 -3.31 3.58 -16.13
N ASP A 91 -3.11 2.30 -15.87
CA ASP A 91 -1.90 1.53 -16.24
C ASP A 91 -0.64 1.64 -15.36
N ALA A 92 -0.76 1.29 -14.08
CA ALA A 92 0.41 0.81 -13.32
C ALA A 92 1.01 -0.50 -13.89
N SER A 93 0.26 -1.24 -14.72
CA SER A 93 0.75 -2.42 -15.44
C SER A 93 1.80 -2.09 -16.50
N LEU A 94 1.69 -0.96 -17.20
CA LEU A 94 2.59 -0.58 -18.30
C LEU A 94 4.00 -0.15 -17.84
N LEU A 95 4.12 0.39 -16.62
CA LEU A 95 5.44 0.71 -16.04
C LEU A 95 6.16 -0.53 -15.50
N GLY A 96 5.42 -1.54 -15.04
CA GLY A 96 5.99 -2.82 -14.61
C GLY A 96 6.62 -3.61 -15.76
N GLU A 97 5.96 -3.64 -16.93
CA GLU A 97 6.51 -4.32 -18.12
C GLU A 97 7.71 -3.57 -18.73
N SER A 98 7.71 -2.23 -18.70
CA SER A 98 8.83 -1.45 -19.24
C SER A 98 10.14 -1.64 -18.46
N VAL A 99 10.07 -1.80 -17.13
CA VAL A 99 11.23 -2.09 -16.29
C VAL A 99 11.72 -3.54 -16.45
N ALA A 100 10.84 -4.48 -16.81
CA ALA A 100 11.24 -5.85 -17.11
C ALA A 100 11.97 -5.96 -18.45
N VAL A 101 11.50 -5.25 -19.49
CA VAL A 101 12.12 -5.22 -20.83
C VAL A 101 13.47 -4.48 -20.81
N MET A 102 13.60 -3.36 -20.08
CA MET A 102 14.90 -2.68 -19.96
C MET A 102 15.95 -3.51 -19.20
N ARG A 103 15.53 -4.52 -18.41
CA ARG A 103 16.44 -5.43 -17.72
C ARG A 103 16.86 -6.63 -18.58
N SER A 104 16.15 -6.92 -19.68
CA SER A 104 16.53 -7.99 -20.62
C SER A 104 17.47 -7.52 -21.73
N GLU A 105 17.47 -6.22 -22.06
CA GLU A 105 18.34 -5.63 -23.10
C GLU A 105 19.71 -5.14 -22.57
N LEU A 106 19.97 -5.29 -21.26
CA LEU A 106 21.25 -4.91 -20.61
C LEU A 106 22.04 -6.12 -20.07
N CYS A 107 21.72 -7.33 -20.54
CA CYS A 107 22.54 -8.53 -20.34
C CYS A 107 23.20 -8.94 -21.66
#